data_AF-A0A1Q7UIX2-F1
#
_entry.id   AF-A0A1Q7UIX2-F1
#
_cell.length_a   1.000
_cell.length_b   1.000
_cell.length_c   1.000
_cell.angle_alpha   90.00
_cell.angle_beta   90.00
_cell.angle_gamma   90.00
#
_symmetry.space_group_name_H-M   'P 1'
#
loop_
_entity.id
_entity.type
_entity.pdbx_description
1 polymer ?
#
loop_
_entity_poly.entity_id
_entity_poly.type
_entity_poly.pdbx_seq_one_letter_code
_entity_poly.pdbx_strand_id
1 'polypeptide(L)'
;MVGHKGPMLGRWRKKREEHRADKQQGDVRALDREGDPRGGVQSDEYRTADPRDVVEEDGTVMAAPGGAPQEETSPEERRSRDRS
;
A
#
# COMPACT_ATOMS: atom_id res chain seq x y z
N MET A 1 -29.83 25.03 -35.60
CA MET A 1 -28.90 23.88 -35.62
C MET A 1 -28.64 23.48 -34.18
N VAL A 2 -29.11 22.29 -33.78
CA VAL A 2 -29.09 21.79 -32.39
C VAL A 2 -27.66 21.55 -31.92
N GLY A 3 -27.38 21.92 -30.68
CA GLY A 3 -26.06 21.95 -30.08
C GLY A 3 -25.48 20.58 -29.74
N HIS A 4 -24.15 20.48 -29.81
CA HIS A 4 -23.40 19.39 -29.21
C HIS A 4 -22.16 19.94 -28.50
N LYS A 5 -22.35 20.43 -27.27
CA LYS A 5 -21.27 20.49 -26.28
C LYS A 5 -21.55 19.48 -25.18
N GLY A 6 -20.93 18.31 -25.34
CA GLY A 6 -20.36 17.56 -24.22
C GLY A 6 -20.98 16.20 -23.89
N PRO A 7 -20.32 15.09 -24.27
CA PRO A 7 -20.45 13.82 -23.53
C PRO A 7 -19.17 13.43 -22.78
N MET A 8 -18.08 14.19 -22.93
CA MET A 8 -16.75 13.76 -22.46
C MET A 8 -16.62 13.67 -20.93
N LEU A 9 -17.24 14.59 -20.15
CA LEU A 9 -17.08 14.60 -18.69
C LEU A 9 -17.74 13.39 -17.99
N GLY A 10 -18.92 12.96 -18.45
CA GLY A 10 -19.63 11.83 -17.86
C GLY A 10 -18.88 10.51 -18.03
N ARG A 11 -18.27 10.30 -19.21
CA ARG A 11 -17.46 9.13 -19.50
C ARG A 11 -16.16 9.10 -18.67
N TRP A 12 -15.56 10.27 -18.42
CA TRP A 12 -14.36 10.40 -17.59
C TRP A 12 -14.64 10.10 -16.11
N ARG A 13 -15.77 10.58 -15.58
CA ARG A 13 -16.22 10.28 -14.21
C ARG A 13 -16.49 8.79 -13.99
N LYS A 14 -17.20 8.15 -14.91
CA LYS A 14 -17.55 6.72 -14.82
C LYS A 14 -16.32 5.81 -14.85
N LYS A 15 -15.36 6.11 -15.74
CA LYS A 15 -14.07 5.42 -15.80
C LYS A 15 -13.23 5.59 -14.54
N ARG A 16 -13.36 6.72 -13.84
CA ARG A 16 -12.66 6.99 -12.57
C ARG A 16 -13.24 6.20 -11.39
N GLU A 17 -14.54 5.89 -11.41
CA GLU A 17 -15.19 5.05 -10.40
C GLU A 17 -14.85 3.57 -10.57
N GLU A 18 -14.88 3.04 -11.80
CA GLU A 18 -14.51 1.65 -12.10
C GLU A 18 -13.11 1.29 -11.57
N HIS A 19 -12.12 2.18 -11.72
CA HIS A 19 -10.74 1.95 -11.25
C HIS A 19 -10.45 2.49 -9.84
N ARG A 20 -11.46 2.98 -9.11
CA ARG A 20 -11.26 3.46 -7.73
C ARG A 20 -11.10 2.28 -6.76
N ALA A 21 -11.78 1.18 -7.05
CA ALA A 21 -11.79 -0.02 -6.23
C ALA A 21 -10.46 -0.79 -6.29
N ASP A 22 -9.78 -0.80 -7.43
CA ASP A 22 -8.46 -1.45 -7.61
C ASP A 22 -7.41 -0.92 -6.61
N LYS A 23 -7.62 0.27 -6.03
CA LYS A 23 -6.71 0.89 -5.06
C LYS A 23 -6.90 0.42 -3.61
N GLN A 24 -7.95 -0.33 -3.30
CA GLN A 24 -8.35 -0.67 -1.93
C GLN A 24 -8.53 -2.16 -1.66
N GLN A 25 -8.22 -3.05 -2.62
CA GLN A 25 -8.60 -4.47 -2.56
C GLN A 25 -7.53 -5.42 -1.97
N GLY A 26 -6.54 -4.91 -1.24
CA GLY A 26 -5.56 -5.75 -0.53
C GLY A 26 -4.53 -6.45 -1.42
N ASP A 27 -4.72 -6.47 -2.74
CA ASP A 27 -3.66 -6.85 -3.69
C ASP A 27 -2.62 -5.73 -3.78
N VAL A 28 -1.44 -6.01 -3.23
CA VAL A 28 -0.32 -5.06 -3.20
C VAL A 28 0.20 -4.71 -4.60
N ARG A 29 -0.03 -5.56 -5.61
CA ARG A 29 0.43 -5.36 -6.99
C ARG A 29 -0.60 -4.69 -7.89
N ALA A 30 -1.83 -4.46 -7.43
CA ALA A 30 -2.91 -3.91 -8.25
C ALA A 30 -2.61 -2.53 -8.86
N LEU A 31 -1.61 -1.81 -8.33
CA LEU A 31 -1.21 -0.49 -8.78
C LEU A 31 0.13 -0.44 -9.52
N ASP A 32 0.77 -1.59 -9.74
CA ASP A 32 2.06 -1.68 -10.40
C ASP A 32 1.95 -1.22 -11.87
N ARG A 33 2.91 -0.37 -12.27
CA ARG A 33 3.05 0.09 -13.66
C ARG A 33 4.53 0.16 -14.03
N GLU A 34 4.84 -0.23 -15.26
CA GLU A 34 6.19 -0.11 -15.80
C GLU A 34 6.62 1.38 -15.82
N GLY A 35 7.79 1.66 -15.27
CA GLY A 35 8.32 3.04 -15.18
C GLY A 35 7.57 3.95 -14.20
N ASP A 36 6.81 3.42 -13.24
CA ASP A 36 6.13 4.25 -12.24
C ASP A 36 7.16 5.00 -11.37
N PRO A 37 7.12 6.34 -11.31
CA PRO A 37 8.08 7.12 -10.52
C PRO A 37 7.96 6.89 -9.01
N ARG A 38 6.87 6.26 -8.54
CA ARG A 38 6.71 5.83 -7.15
C ARG A 38 7.54 4.58 -6.82
N GLY A 39 8.12 3.92 -7.82
CA GLY A 39 8.77 2.63 -7.67
C GLY A 39 7.79 1.46 -7.75
N GLY A 40 8.31 0.27 -7.52
CA GLY A 40 7.53 -0.96 -7.46
C GLY A 40 7.19 -1.40 -6.04
N VAL A 41 6.61 -2.59 -5.98
CA VAL A 41 6.37 -3.35 -4.76
C VAL A 41 7.72 -3.84 -4.21
N GLN A 42 8.07 -3.46 -2.97
CA GLN A 42 9.13 -4.08 -2.14
C GLN A 42 9.08 -5.62 -2.21
N SER A 43 10.18 -6.32 -1.90
CA SER A 43 10.15 -7.78 -1.79
C SER A 43 9.18 -8.29 -0.72
N ASP A 44 8.68 -9.51 -0.93
CA ASP A 44 7.81 -10.18 0.04
C ASP A 44 8.56 -10.50 1.34
N GLU A 45 9.82 -10.91 1.20
CA GLU A 45 10.76 -11.15 2.31
C GLU A 45 10.93 -9.90 3.17
N TYR A 46 11.28 -8.76 2.57
CA TYR A 46 11.41 -7.53 3.33
C TYR A 46 10.09 -7.15 4.00
N ARG A 47 8.94 -7.20 3.31
CA ARG A 47 7.66 -6.77 3.89
C ARG A 47 7.19 -7.57 5.09
N THR A 48 7.55 -8.84 5.16
CA THR A 48 7.03 -9.79 6.15
C THR A 48 8.04 -10.15 7.22
N ALA A 49 9.31 -9.74 7.08
CA ALA A 49 10.37 -9.95 8.05
C ALA A 49 10.02 -9.38 9.44
N ASP A 50 10.50 -10.04 10.50
CA ASP A 50 10.39 -9.49 11.84
C ASP A 50 11.24 -8.21 11.90
N PRO A 51 10.77 -7.10 12.50
CA PRO A 51 11.53 -5.86 12.61
C PRO A 51 12.92 -6.00 13.30
N ARG A 52 13.19 -7.11 13.98
CA ARG A 52 14.50 -7.44 14.58
C ARG A 52 15.43 -8.19 13.63
N ASP A 53 14.93 -8.67 12.50
CA ASP A 53 15.70 -9.42 11.52
C ASP A 53 16.56 -8.49 10.66
N VAL A 54 17.56 -9.11 10.03
CA VAL A 54 18.38 -8.52 8.99
C VAL A 54 17.99 -9.17 7.67
N VAL A 55 17.71 -8.35 6.65
CA VAL A 55 17.28 -8.78 5.32
C VAL A 55 18.33 -8.37 4.30
N GLU A 56 18.59 -9.23 3.31
CA GLU A 56 19.45 -8.90 2.17
C GLU A 56 18.63 -8.87 0.88
N GLU A 57 18.68 -7.76 0.15
CA GLU A 57 18.01 -7.59 -1.13
C GLU A 57 18.99 -6.98 -2.13
N ASP A 58 19.12 -7.60 -3.31
CA ASP A 58 20.03 -7.16 -4.38
C ASP A 58 21.48 -6.89 -3.91
N GLY A 59 21.99 -7.74 -2.99
CA GLY A 59 23.33 -7.62 -2.40
C GLY A 59 23.47 -6.48 -1.37
N THR A 60 22.37 -5.84 -1.00
CA THR A 60 22.30 -4.80 0.02
C THR A 60 21.69 -5.37 1.30
N VAL A 61 22.47 -5.33 2.38
CA VAL A 61 22.01 -5.76 3.71
C VAL A 61 21.33 -4.59 4.42
N MET A 62 20.10 -4.81 4.88
CA MET A 62 19.23 -3.82 5.51
C MET A 62 18.63 -4.37 6.81
N ALA A 63 18.29 -3.47 7.73
CA ALA A 63 17.38 -3.85 8.81
C ALA A 63 15.99 -4.13 8.23
N ALA A 64 15.27 -5.09 8.79
CA ALA A 64 13.87 -5.36 8.46
C ALA A 64 12.97 -4.12 8.63
N PRO A 65 11.77 -4.09 8.01
CA PRO A 65 10.86 -2.95 8.09
C PRO A 65 10.51 -2.60 9.53
N GLY A 66 10.75 -1.35 9.89
CA GLY A 66 10.40 -0.80 11.20
C GLY A 66 8.89 -0.60 11.39
N GLY A 67 8.47 -0.57 12.65
CA GLY A 67 7.08 -0.38 13.06
C GLY A 67 6.95 -0.05 14.55
N ALA A 68 5.76 -0.24 15.12
CA ALA A 68 5.60 -0.13 16.58
C ALA A 68 6.51 -1.16 17.28
N PRO A 69 7.07 -0.84 18.46
CA PRO A 69 7.88 -1.78 19.22
C PRO A 69 7.16 -3.13 19.36
N GLN A 70 7.86 -4.21 19.04
CA GLN A 70 7.39 -5.58 19.20
C GLN A 70 7.37 -5.92 20.70
N GLU A 71 6.38 -5.44 21.43
CA GLU A 71 6.13 -5.84 22.82
C GLU A 71 5.50 -7.24 22.84
N GLU A 72 5.76 -8.03 23.90
CA GLU A 72 5.13 -9.35 24.08
C GLU A 72 3.60 -9.26 24.28
N THR A 73 3.11 -8.06 24.50
CA THR A 73 1.69 -7.74 24.66
C THR A 73 1.06 -7.38 23.32
N SER A 74 -0.10 -7.97 23.08
CA SER A 74 -0.97 -7.63 21.96
C SER A 74 -1.34 -6.14 21.93
N PRO A 75 -1.77 -5.60 20.77
CA PRO A 75 -2.25 -4.23 20.68
C PRO A 75 -3.41 -3.92 21.64
N GLU A 76 -4.25 -4.92 21.96
CA GLU A 76 -5.37 -4.75 22.90
C GLU A 76 -4.86 -4.60 24.35
N GLU A 77 -3.92 -5.45 24.75
CA GLU A 77 -3.29 -5.40 26.08
C GLU A 77 -2.54 -4.08 26.31
N ARG A 78 -1.81 -3.58 25.30
CA ARG A 78 -1.17 -2.26 25.37
C ARG A 78 -2.20 -1.15 25.55
N ARG A 79 -3.26 -1.15 24.74
CA ARG A 79 -4.34 -0.16 24.85
C ARG A 79 -5.02 -0.18 26.22
N SER A 80 -5.16 -1.35 26.83
CA SER A 80 -5.73 -1.48 28.18
C SER A 80 -4.79 -0.90 29.25
N ARG A 81 -3.49 -1.20 29.18
CA ARG A 81 -2.47 -0.69 30.11
C ARG A 81 -2.33 0.83 30.04
N ASP A 82 -2.29 1.39 28.84
CA ASP A 82 -2.06 2.84 28.66
C ASP A 82 -3.30 3.68 29.06
N ARG A 83 -4.47 3.03 29.21
CA ARG A 83 -5.73 3.67 29.60
C ARG A 83 -6.11 3.48 31.07
N SER A 84 -5.35 2.68 31.82
CA SER A 84 -5.56 2.46 33.26
C SER A 84 -4.86 3.50 34.12
#